data_AF-A0A4Y2WQW2-F1
#
_entry.id   AF-A0A4Y2WQW2-F1
#
_cell.length_a   1.000
_cell.length_b   1.000
_cell.length_c   1.000
_cell.angle_alpha   90.00
_cell.angle_beta   90.00
_cell.angle_gamma   90.00
#
_symmetry.space_group_name_H-M   'P 1'
#
loop_
_entity.id
_entity.type
_entity.pdbx_description
1 polymer ?
#
loop_
_entity_poly.entity_id
_entity_poly.type
_entity_poly.pdbx_seq_one_letter_code
_entity_poly.pdbx_strand_id
1 'polypeptide(L)'
;MVANLHRENFSTHEKRYIPSKEELCGSLFEDLPLSDLRNVWFQHDGTPPHKVSGVQEYIRDTFQQQVIGYGGCVEWPPRSPDLNPLNFFLWGSIQQRVYATNIEGTSKPYYGRLCQRFTCHVLQCAAGSAVPCQDVYCC
;
A
#
# COMPACT_ATOMS: atom_id res chain seq x y z
N MET A 1 21.35 7.49 1.64
CA MET A 1 21.82 8.00 2.94
C MET A 1 21.02 9.22 3.43
N VAL A 2 20.51 10.09 2.54
CA VAL A 2 19.80 11.34 2.93
C VAL A 2 18.35 11.12 3.43
N ALA A 3 17.60 10.17 2.84
CA ALA A 3 16.19 9.93 3.22
C ALA A 3 15.99 9.52 4.69
N ASN A 4 16.95 8.79 5.28
CA ASN A 4 16.85 8.34 6.68
C ASN A 4 16.97 9.50 7.68
N LEU A 5 17.79 10.51 7.38
CA LEU A 5 17.88 11.74 8.19
C LEU A 5 16.57 12.55 8.17
N HIS A 6 15.83 12.55 7.05
CA HIS A 6 14.55 13.25 6.96
C HIS A 6 13.46 12.57 7.80
N ARG A 7 13.46 11.23 7.87
CA ARG A 7 12.45 10.45 8.61
C ARG A 7 12.58 10.61 10.13
N GLU A 8 13.79 10.77 10.67
CA GLU A 8 13.99 10.88 12.13
C GLU A 8 13.26 12.09 12.71
N ASN A 9 13.14 13.17 11.92
CA ASN A 9 12.46 14.42 12.28
C ASN A 9 10.92 14.34 12.24
N PHE A 10 10.33 13.25 11.73
CA PHE A 10 8.88 13.09 11.69
C PHE A 10 8.31 12.73 13.08
N SER A 11 7.14 13.29 13.37
CA SER A 11 6.33 12.91 14.54
C SER A 11 5.89 11.44 14.47
N THR A 12 5.49 10.88 15.61
CA THR A 12 4.92 9.52 15.67
C THR A 12 3.65 9.37 14.82
N HIS A 13 2.89 10.46 14.64
CA HIS A 13 1.72 10.47 13.77
C HIS A 13 2.12 10.35 12.30
N GLU A 14 3.09 11.13 11.84
CA GLU A 14 3.57 11.08 10.44
C GLU A 14 4.24 9.74 10.11
N LYS A 15 5.08 9.21 11.02
CA LYS A 15 5.74 7.91 10.88
C LYS A 15 4.75 6.75 10.72
N ARG A 16 3.52 6.88 11.25
CA ARG A 16 2.47 5.85 11.13
C ARG A 16 1.89 5.75 9.73
N TYR A 17 1.87 6.84 8.97
CA TYR A 17 1.27 6.88 7.63
C TYR A 17 2.32 6.71 6.52
N ILE A 18 3.61 6.80 6.86
CA ILE A 18 4.70 6.76 5.88
C ILE A 18 5.70 5.66 6.29
N PRO A 19 5.45 4.42 5.85
CA PRO A 19 6.40 3.33 6.05
C PRO A 19 7.67 3.59 5.24
N SER A 20 8.81 3.12 5.75
CA SER A 20 10.06 3.21 4.98
C SER A 20 10.05 2.25 3.79
N LYS A 21 10.95 2.48 2.82
CA LYS A 21 11.11 1.56 1.68
C LYS A 21 11.45 0.15 2.15
N GLU A 22 12.22 0.01 3.21
CA GLU A 22 12.60 -1.28 3.81
C GLU A 22 11.41 -1.94 4.52
N GLU A 23 10.55 -1.17 5.20
CA GLU A 23 9.31 -1.69 5.82
C GLU A 23 8.30 -2.15 4.76
N LEU A 24 8.21 -1.42 3.64
CA LEU A 24 7.40 -1.80 2.48
C LEU A 24 7.98 -3.04 1.77
N CYS A 25 9.30 -3.10 1.60
CA CYS A 25 9.99 -4.14 0.85
C CYS A 25 10.07 -5.46 1.64
N GLY A 26 10.35 -5.39 2.95
CA GLY A 26 10.58 -6.55 3.81
C GLY A 26 9.33 -7.34 4.20
N SER A 27 8.13 -6.89 3.82
CA SER A 27 6.88 -7.61 4.11
C SER A 27 6.07 -8.02 2.88
N LEU A 28 6.37 -7.42 1.71
CA LEU A 28 5.56 -7.57 0.50
C LEU A 28 6.36 -7.94 -0.77
N PHE A 29 7.69 -7.77 -0.76
CA PHE A 29 8.52 -7.84 -1.96
C PHE A 29 9.75 -8.77 -1.85
N GLU A 30 9.86 -9.60 -0.81
CA GLU A 30 10.96 -10.58 -0.71
C GLU A 30 11.07 -11.48 -1.96
N ASP A 31 9.95 -11.69 -2.66
CA ASP A 31 9.88 -12.53 -3.86
C ASP A 31 10.09 -11.77 -5.19
N LEU A 32 10.21 -10.44 -5.19
CA LEU A 32 10.33 -9.64 -6.41
C LEU A 32 11.80 -9.29 -6.70
N PRO A 33 12.31 -9.55 -7.92
CA PRO A 33 13.69 -9.24 -8.24
C PRO A 33 13.94 -7.73 -8.16
N LEU A 34 15.15 -7.35 -7.71
CA LEU A 34 15.55 -5.95 -7.52
C LEU A 34 15.35 -5.07 -8.77
N SER A 35 15.34 -5.66 -9.97
CA SER A 35 15.01 -4.99 -11.24
C SER A 35 13.59 -4.44 -11.28
N ASP A 36 12.64 -5.18 -10.72
CA ASP A 36 11.21 -4.84 -10.77
C ASP A 36 10.90 -3.74 -9.75
N LEU A 37 11.62 -3.75 -8.61
CA LEU A 37 11.57 -2.69 -7.60
C LEU A 37 12.04 -1.32 -8.09
N ARG A 38 12.77 -1.26 -9.21
CA ARG A 38 13.25 -0.01 -9.80
C ARG A 38 12.16 0.76 -10.54
N ASN A 39 11.06 0.10 -10.91
CA ASN A 39 9.94 0.68 -11.65
C ASN A 39 8.65 0.74 -10.83
N VAL A 40 8.75 0.60 -9.50
CA VAL A 40 7.59 0.66 -8.61
C VAL A 40 7.17 2.11 -8.40
N TRP A 41 5.89 2.36 -8.65
CA TRP A 41 5.26 3.64 -8.34
C TRP A 41 4.59 3.58 -6.97
N PHE A 42 4.83 4.60 -6.15
CA PHE A 42 4.15 4.75 -4.88
C PHE A 42 2.87 5.55 -5.05
N GLN A 43 1.74 4.97 -4.66
CA GLN A 43 0.45 5.65 -4.71
C GLN A 43 -0.03 6.00 -3.30
N HIS A 44 -0.47 7.23 -3.07
CA HIS A 44 -1.12 7.65 -1.82
C HIS A 44 -2.24 8.66 -2.07
N ASP A 45 -3.13 8.81 -1.08
CA ASP A 45 -4.21 9.78 -1.16
C ASP A 45 -3.81 11.17 -0.65
N GLY A 46 -4.69 12.15 -0.83
CA GLY A 46 -4.49 13.52 -0.37
C GLY A 46 -4.86 13.78 1.08
N THR A 47 -4.79 12.80 1.99
CA THR A 47 -5.11 13.03 3.40
C THR A 47 -4.10 13.99 4.06
N PRO A 48 -4.50 14.75 5.11
CA PRO A 48 -3.66 15.80 5.70
C PRO A 48 -2.24 15.38 6.11
N PRO A 49 -2.00 14.19 6.71
CA PRO A 49 -0.65 13.75 7.06
C PRO A 49 0.28 13.60 5.84
N HIS A 50 -0.27 13.29 4.67
CA HIS A 50 0.50 13.18 3.44
C HIS A 50 0.81 14.54 2.80
N LYS A 51 0.17 15.64 3.22
CA LYS A 51 0.37 16.96 2.60
C LYS A 51 1.49 17.79 3.23
N VAL A 52 2.09 17.29 4.31
CA VAL A 52 3.20 17.99 4.98
C VAL A 52 4.42 18.03 4.06
N SER A 53 5.08 19.19 3.95
CA SER A 53 6.20 19.39 3.02
C SER A 53 7.35 18.42 3.24
N GLY A 54 7.74 18.19 4.50
CA GLY A 54 8.82 17.25 4.84
C GLY A 54 8.48 15.81 4.46
N VAL A 55 7.22 15.41 4.65
CA VAL A 55 6.69 14.10 4.23
C VAL A 55 6.75 13.94 2.71
N GLN A 56 6.32 14.98 1.99
CA GLN A 56 6.31 15.02 0.54
C GLN A 56 7.70 14.91 -0.07
N GLU A 57 8.66 15.63 0.50
CA GLU A 57 10.07 15.54 0.11
C GLU A 57 10.63 14.13 0.35
N TYR A 58 10.39 13.57 1.54
CA TYR A 58 10.81 12.20 1.85
C TYR A 58 10.23 11.16 0.88
N ILE A 59 8.93 11.25 0.56
CA ILE A 59 8.27 10.31 -0.36
C ILE A 59 8.88 10.45 -1.76
N ARG A 60 9.03 11.68 -2.29
CA ARG A 60 9.64 11.89 -3.62
C ARG A 60 11.07 11.38 -3.70
N ASP A 61 11.88 11.60 -2.66
CA ASP A 61 13.27 11.15 -2.63
C ASP A 61 13.37 9.63 -2.53
N THR A 62 12.51 9.01 -1.71
CA THR A 62 12.48 7.56 -1.50
C THR A 62 12.05 6.80 -2.76
N PHE A 63 11.09 7.35 -3.50
CA PHE A 63 10.52 6.75 -4.70
C PHE A 63 11.01 7.38 -6.00
N GLN A 64 12.11 8.16 -5.98
CA GLN A 64 12.72 8.74 -7.18
C GLN A 64 11.71 9.49 -8.08
N GLN A 65 10.80 10.25 -7.47
CA GLN A 65 9.69 10.96 -8.11
C GLN A 65 8.61 10.08 -8.76
N GLN A 66 8.68 8.75 -8.66
CA GLN A 66 7.67 7.80 -9.13
C GLN A 66 6.51 7.73 -8.14
N VAL A 67 5.79 8.84 -7.98
CA VAL A 67 4.72 9.00 -6.99
C VAL A 67 3.43 9.43 -7.68
N ILE A 68 2.35 8.71 -7.40
CA ILE A 68 0.98 9.02 -7.77
C ILE A 68 0.27 9.52 -6.51
N GLY A 69 -0.02 10.80 -6.42
CA GLY A 69 -0.51 11.39 -5.18
C GLY A 69 -0.41 12.90 -5.18
N TYR A 70 -0.83 13.50 -4.07
CA TYR A 70 -0.66 14.94 -3.88
C TYR A 70 0.84 15.27 -3.90
N GLY A 71 1.27 16.23 -4.74
CA GLY A 71 2.68 16.64 -4.83
C GLY A 71 3.62 15.64 -5.51
N GLY A 72 3.08 14.59 -6.15
CA GLY A 72 3.80 13.62 -6.96
C GLY A 72 3.90 14.01 -8.45
N CYS A 73 4.50 13.13 -9.26
CA CYS A 73 4.61 13.33 -10.71
C CYS A 73 3.23 13.18 -11.40
N VAL A 74 2.36 12.36 -10.84
CA VAL A 74 0.96 12.21 -11.27
C VAL A 74 0.06 12.62 -10.11
N GLU A 75 -0.74 13.67 -10.29
CA GLU A 75 -1.68 14.10 -9.24
C GLU A 75 -2.84 13.13 -9.09
N TRP A 76 -3.17 12.79 -7.84
CA TRP A 76 -4.35 12.00 -7.52
C TRP A 76 -5.58 12.90 -7.34
N PRO A 77 -6.71 12.62 -8.03
CA PRO A 77 -7.90 13.44 -7.90
C PRO A 77 -8.49 13.40 -6.49
N PRO A 78 -9.02 14.52 -5.98
CA PRO A 78 -9.63 14.59 -4.66
C PRO A 78 -10.91 13.75 -4.62
N ARG A 79 -11.10 13.02 -3.50
CA ARG A 79 -12.30 12.20 -3.24
C ARG A 79 -12.53 11.09 -4.27
N SER A 80 -11.46 10.43 -4.74
CA SER A 80 -11.56 9.30 -5.66
C SER A 80 -11.13 7.98 -5.00
N PRO A 81 -11.93 7.44 -4.05
CA PRO A 81 -11.68 6.15 -3.44
C PRO A 81 -11.91 4.99 -4.42
N ASP A 82 -12.73 5.21 -5.46
CA ASP A 82 -13.02 4.30 -6.57
C ASP A 82 -11.79 4.00 -7.42
N LEU A 83 -10.89 4.98 -7.56
CA LEU A 83 -9.65 4.80 -8.30
C LEU A 83 -8.57 4.06 -7.48
N ASN A 84 -8.72 3.96 -6.16
CA ASN A 84 -7.74 3.28 -5.31
C ASN A 84 -8.08 1.78 -5.23
N PRO A 85 -7.27 0.88 -5.83
CA PRO A 85 -7.55 -0.55 -5.82
C PRO A 85 -7.65 -1.14 -4.40
N LEU A 86 -6.93 -0.56 -3.44
CA LEU A 86 -7.00 -1.00 -2.04
C LEU A 86 -8.35 -0.66 -1.40
N ASN A 87 -8.92 0.50 -1.71
CA ASN A 87 -10.23 0.89 -1.17
C ASN A 87 -11.40 0.25 -1.92
N PHE A 88 -11.32 0.16 -3.25
CA PHE A 88 -12.39 -0.40 -4.07
C PHE A 88 -12.46 -1.93 -3.96
N PHE A 89 -11.33 -2.61 -4.13
CA PHE A 89 -11.31 -4.08 -4.21
C PHE A 89 -10.93 -4.75 -2.88
N LEU A 90 -9.75 -4.42 -2.33
CA LEU A 90 -9.22 -5.13 -1.17
C LEU A 90 -10.09 -4.92 0.07
N TRP A 91 -10.44 -3.66 0.38
CA TRP A 91 -11.27 -3.34 1.53
C TRP A 91 -12.66 -3.98 1.45
N GLY A 92 -13.32 -3.89 0.29
CA GLY A 92 -14.61 -4.56 0.07
C GLY A 92 -14.54 -6.08 0.27
N SER A 93 -13.49 -6.71 -0.24
CA SER A 93 -13.26 -8.15 -0.10
C SER A 93 -13.00 -8.57 1.35
N ILE A 94 -12.23 -7.77 2.09
CA ILE A 94 -11.99 -7.98 3.53
C ILE A 94 -13.29 -7.83 4.32
N GLN A 95 -14.05 -6.77 4.05
CA GLN A 95 -15.33 -6.52 4.73
C GLN A 95 -16.29 -7.70 4.54
N GLN A 96 -16.46 -8.19 3.31
CA GLN A 96 -17.32 -9.34 3.03
C GLN A 96 -16.93 -10.58 3.85
N ARG A 97 -15.63 -10.90 3.93
CA ARG A 97 -15.14 -12.05 4.71
C ARG A 97 -15.32 -11.88 6.22
N VAL A 98 -15.09 -10.66 6.71
CA VAL A 98 -15.27 -10.30 8.12
C VAL A 98 -16.73 -10.43 8.51
N TYR A 99 -17.66 -9.90 7.71
CA TYR A 99 -19.09 -9.99 8.00
C TYR A 99 -19.63 -11.42 7.88
N ALA A 100 -19.03 -12.26 7.03
CA ALA A 100 -19.40 -13.68 6.91
C ALA A 100 -18.83 -14.56 8.06
N THR A 101 -17.83 -14.07 8.80
CA THR A 101 -17.18 -14.82 9.87
C THR A 101 -17.65 -14.30 11.22
N ASN A 102 -18.16 -15.15 12.11
CA ASN A 102 -18.46 -14.73 13.49
C ASN A 102 -17.13 -14.65 14.27
N ILE A 103 -16.53 -13.46 14.33
CA ILE A 103 -15.22 -13.25 14.94
C ILE A 103 -15.39 -12.96 16.45
N GLU A 104 -15.37 -13.99 17.28
CA GLU A 104 -15.24 -13.82 18.73
C GLU A 104 -13.77 -13.60 19.10
N GLY A 105 -13.31 -12.35 19.18
CA GLY A 105 -11.95 -12.02 19.66
C GLY A 105 -11.29 -10.78 19.03
N THR A 106 -10.00 -10.57 19.33
CA THR A 106 -9.23 -9.42 18.84
C THR A 106 -9.04 -9.50 17.33
N SER A 107 -9.67 -8.57 16.62
CA SER A 107 -9.81 -8.61 15.17
C SER A 107 -8.53 -8.23 14.40
N LYS A 108 -7.59 -7.51 15.03
CA LYS A 108 -6.33 -7.05 14.41
C LYS A 108 -5.49 -8.16 13.73
N PRO A 109 -5.12 -9.26 14.41
CA PRO A 109 -4.35 -10.34 13.76
C PRO A 109 -5.13 -11.04 12.64
N TYR A 110 -6.46 -11.07 12.74
CA TYR A 110 -7.31 -11.64 11.69
C TYR A 110 -7.31 -10.78 10.41
N TYR A 111 -7.49 -9.47 10.55
CA TYR A 111 -7.36 -8.53 9.42
C TYR A 111 -5.99 -8.61 8.76
N GLY A 112 -4.91 -8.66 9.56
CA GLY A 112 -3.54 -8.76 9.03
C GLY A 112 -3.34 -9.99 8.14
N ARG A 113 -3.79 -11.17 8.59
CA ARG A 113 -3.70 -12.41 7.80
C ARG A 113 -4.53 -12.37 6.52
N LEU A 114 -5.74 -11.80 6.59
CA LEU A 114 -6.57 -11.62 5.40
C LEU A 114 -5.92 -10.69 4.38
N CYS A 115 -5.43 -9.52 4.82
CA CYS A 115 -4.70 -8.59 3.95
C CYS A 115 -3.53 -9.27 3.26
N GLN A 116 -2.67 -9.97 4.02
CA GLN A 116 -1.49 -10.64 3.44
C GLN A 116 -1.87 -11.68 2.38
N ARG A 117 -2.91 -12.49 2.65
CA ARG A 117 -3.38 -13.52 1.71
C ARG A 117 -3.96 -12.92 0.43
N PHE A 118 -4.72 -11.83 0.53
CA PHE A 118 -5.24 -11.13 -0.64
C PHE A 118 -4.14 -10.43 -1.44
N THR A 119 -3.20 -9.75 -0.78
CA THR A 119 -2.14 -9.03 -1.48
C THR A 119 -1.21 -9.99 -2.22
N CYS A 120 -0.83 -11.12 -1.64
CA CYS A 120 -0.07 -12.15 -2.34
C CYS A 120 -0.81 -12.66 -3.58
N HIS A 121 -2.12 -12.89 -3.47
CA HIS A 121 -2.93 -13.37 -4.59
C HIS A 121 -3.03 -12.33 -5.73
N VAL A 122 -3.30 -11.07 -5.40
CA VAL A 122 -3.37 -9.96 -6.38
C VAL A 122 -2.02 -9.75 -7.06
N LEU A 123 -0.91 -9.81 -6.32
CA LEU A 123 0.43 -9.69 -6.89
C LEU A 123 0.76 -10.87 -7.83
N GLN A 124 0.40 -12.10 -7.46
CA GLN A 124 0.59 -13.28 -8.32
C GLN A 124 -0.23 -13.20 -9.61
N CYS A 125 -1.48 -12.74 -9.53
CA CYS A 125 -2.33 -12.51 -10.70
C CYS A 125 -1.78 -11.39 -11.60
N ALA A 126 -1.31 -10.29 -11.02
CA ALA A 126 -0.70 -9.18 -11.76
C ALA A 126 0.64 -9.57 -12.40
N ALA A 127 1.41 -10.45 -11.76
CA ALA A 127 2.65 -11.02 -12.30
C ALA A 127 2.42 -12.09 -13.39
N GLY A 128 1.17 -12.35 -13.81
CA GLY A 128 0.84 -13.31 -14.85
C GLY A 128 1.09 -14.77 -14.45
N SER A 129 1.25 -15.06 -13.16
CA SER A 129 1.39 -16.42 -12.66
C SER A 129 0.03 -17.11 -12.73
N ALA A 130 -0.05 -18.24 -13.43
CA ALA A 130 -1.28 -19.02 -13.58
C ALA A 130 -1.67 -19.68 -12.25
N VAL A 131 -2.23 -18.90 -11.32
CA VAL A 131 -2.82 -19.41 -10.09
C VAL A 131 -4.29 -19.71 -10.38
N PRO A 132 -4.76 -20.96 -10.25
CA PRO A 132 -6.18 -21.25 -10.34
C PRO A 132 -6.89 -20.57 -9.17
N CYS A 133 -7.53 -19.43 -9.44
CA CYS A 133 -8.32 -18.72 -8.47
C CYS A 133 -9.64 -19.47 -8.27
N GLN A 134 -9.75 -20.24 -7.19
CA GLN A 134 -10.97 -20.98 -6.86
C GLN A 134 -12.06 -20.10 -6.23
N ASP A 135 -11.77 -18.84 -5.90
CA ASP A 135 -12.71 -18.00 -5.18
C ASP A 135 -12.70 -16.54 -5.69
N VAL A 136 -13.85 -16.16 -6.27
CA VAL A 136 -14.44 -14.80 -6.28
C VAL A 136 -14.09 -13.90 -7.48
N TYR A 137 -15.07 -13.83 -8.40
CA TYR A 137 -15.49 -12.69 -9.21
C TYR A 137 -14.36 -11.78 -9.76
N CYS A 138 -13.74 -12.22 -10.85
CA CYS A 138 -13.21 -11.29 -11.86
C CYS A 138 -14.38 -10.81 -12.72
N CYS A 139 -14.77 -9.54 -12.56
CA CYS A 139 -15.41 -8.79 -13.64
C CYS A 139 -14.31 -8.06 -14.42
#